data_AF-A0A655I4L5-F1
#
_entry.id   AF-A0A655I4L5-F1
#
_cell.length_a   1.000
_cell.length_b   1.000
_cell.length_c   1.000
_cell.angle_alpha   90.00
_cell.angle_beta   90.00
_cell.angle_gamma   90.00
#
_symmetry.space_group_name_H-M   'P 1'
#
loop_
_entity.id
_entity.type
_entity.pdbx_description
1 polymer ?
#
loop_
_entity_poly.entity_id
_entity_poly.type
_entity_poly.pdbx_seq_one_letter_code
_entity_poly.pdbx_strand_id
1 'polypeptide(L)' 'MWADRILQSDLAHQLVDSGLATAAQLEEISTAWREWAAAPDGWLAIPHGEILCRA' A
#
# COMPACT_ATOMS: atom_id res chain seq x y z
N MET A 1 5.15 1.07 -7.31
CA MET A 1 5.86 0.98 -5.99
C MET A 1 5.00 0.30 -4.93
N TRP A 2 3.86 0.86 -4.47
CA TRP A 2 3.02 0.20 -3.44
C TRP A 2 2.24 -1.02 -3.96
N ALA A 3 1.64 -0.90 -5.14
CA ALA A 3 0.95 -2.00 -5.82
C ALA A 3 1.87 -3.21 -6.08
N ASP A 4 3.15 -2.97 -6.39
CA ASP A 4 4.09 -4.05 -6.68
C ASP A 4 4.68 -4.62 -5.36
N ARG A 5 4.87 -3.78 -4.34
CA ARG A 5 5.43 -4.20 -3.04
C ARG A 5 4.54 -5.20 -2.31
N ILE A 6 3.22 -5.06 -2.38
CA ILE A 6 2.30 -6.02 -1.74
C ILE A 6 2.38 -7.43 -2.36
N LEU A 7 2.92 -7.55 -3.57
CA LEU A 7 3.09 -8.82 -4.27
C LEU A 7 4.50 -9.41 -4.14
N GLN A 8 5.53 -8.55 -4.07
CA GLN A 8 6.93 -8.96 -4.29
C GLN A 8 7.81 -8.89 -3.04
N SER A 9 7.29 -8.41 -1.92
CA SER A 9 8.07 -8.27 -0.68
C SER A 9 8.07 -9.54 0.17
N ASP A 10 9.03 -9.65 1.08
CA ASP A 10 9.05 -10.74 2.07
C ASP A 10 7.78 -10.79 2.93
N LEU A 11 7.11 -9.65 3.12
CA LEU A 11 5.81 -9.57 3.78
C LEU A 11 4.74 -10.37 3.01
N ALA A 12 4.76 -10.34 1.68
CA ALA A 12 3.80 -11.09 0.85
C ALA A 12 3.93 -12.60 1.11
N HIS A 13 5.15 -13.12 1.12
CA HIS A 13 5.43 -14.52 1.45
C HIS A 13 4.98 -14.84 2.88
N GLN A 14 5.35 -14.02 3.86
CA GLN A 14 4.97 -14.23 5.25
C GLN A 14 3.45 -14.30 5.45
N LEU A 15 2.69 -13.42 4.79
CA LEU A 15 1.23 -13.39 4.90
C LEU A 15 0.57 -14.64 4.32
N VAL A 16 1.10 -15.17 3.22
CA VAL A 16 0.62 -16.41 2.59
C VAL A 16 1.01 -17.62 3.43
N ASP A 17 2.26 -17.71 3.86
CA ASP A 17 2.78 -18.83 4.65
C ASP A 17 2.08 -18.91 6.02
N SER A 18 1.75 -17.77 6.63
CA SER A 18 1.01 -17.73 7.88
C SER A 18 -0.51 -17.89 7.71
N GLY A 19 -1.02 -18.02 6.47
CA GLY A 19 -2.44 -18.12 6.17
C GLY A 19 -3.26 -16.85 6.48
N LEU A 20 -2.60 -15.71 6.63
CA LEU A 20 -3.25 -14.42 6.91
C LEU A 20 -3.79 -13.75 5.65
N ALA A 21 -3.28 -14.13 4.49
CA ALA A 21 -3.80 -13.74 3.19
C ALA A 21 -3.57 -14.84 2.15
N THR A 22 -4.34 -14.81 1.08
CA THR A 22 -4.11 -15.60 -0.13
C THR A 22 -3.42 -14.75 -1.19
N ALA A 23 -2.74 -15.39 -2.15
CA ALA A 23 -2.15 -14.67 -3.29
C ALA A 23 -3.19 -13.82 -4.04
N ALA A 24 -4.41 -14.33 -4.23
CA ALA A 24 -5.50 -13.60 -4.87
C ALA A 24 -5.88 -12.32 -4.12
N GLN A 25 -5.93 -12.36 -2.77
CA GLN A 25 -6.20 -11.17 -1.98
C GLN A 25 -5.07 -10.13 -2.09
N LEU A 26 -3.82 -10.55 -2.24
CA LEU A 26 -2.71 -9.62 -2.47
C LEU A 26 -2.81 -8.96 -3.87
N GLU A 27 -3.26 -9.70 -4.88
CA GLU A 27 -3.55 -9.17 -6.22
C GLU A 27 -4.73 -8.17 -6.22
N GLU A 28 -5.78 -8.45 -5.45
CA GLU A 28 -6.88 -7.50 -5.23
C GLU A 28 -6.39 -6.20 -4.60
N ILE A 29 -5.55 -6.27 -3.57
CA ILE A 29 -4.95 -5.09 -2.93
C ILE A 29 -4.06 -4.33 -3.93
N SER A 30 -3.26 -5.04 -4.73
CA SER A 30 -2.43 -4.43 -5.78
C SER A 30 -3.27 -3.68 -6.81
N THR A 31 -4.38 -4.27 -7.23
CA THR A 31 -5.32 -3.66 -8.18
C THR A 31 -5.96 -2.41 -7.58
N ALA A 32 -6.45 -2.49 -6.34
CA ALA A 32 -7.03 -1.35 -5.63
C ALA A 32 -6.04 -0.18 -5.51
N TRP A 33 -4.76 -0.44 -5.26
CA TRP A 33 -3.73 0.60 -5.26
C TRP A 33 -3.58 1.31 -6.61
N ARG A 34 -3.66 0.55 -7.72
CA ARG A 34 -3.56 1.11 -9.08
C ARG A 34 -4.79 1.92 -9.44
N GLU A 35 -5.98 1.44 -9.11
CA GLU A 35 -7.24 2.14 -9.33
C GLU A 35 -7.27 3.46 -8.55
N TRP A 36 -6.94 3.42 -7.27
CA TRP A 36 -6.86 4.62 -6.43
C TRP A 36 -5.84 5.63 -6.97
N ALA A 37 -4.65 5.19 -7.39
CA ALA A 37 -3.64 6.08 -7.95
C ALA A 37 -4.04 6.72 -9.29
N ALA A 38 -4.98 6.09 -10.02
CA ALA A 38 -5.54 6.63 -11.26
C ALA A 38 -6.74 7.57 -11.03
N ALA A 39 -7.32 7.58 -9.82
CA ALA A 39 -8.44 8.43 -9.50
C ALA A 39 -8.01 9.92 -9.51
N PRO A 40 -8.81 10.84 -10.10
CA PRO A 40 -8.47 12.27 -10.16
C PRO A 40 -8.23 12.91 -8.78
N ASP A 41 -8.80 12.34 -7.74
CA ASP A 41 -8.71 12.73 -6.33
C ASP A 41 -7.88 11.75 -5.47
N GLY A 42 -7.22 10.77 -6.09
CA GLY A 42 -6.38 9.79 -5.41
C GLY A 42 -5.01 10.37 -5.04
N TRP A 43 -4.85 10.88 -3.82
CA TRP A 43 -3.59 11.45 -3.35
C TRP A 43 -3.16 10.90 -1.98
N LEU A 44 -1.86 10.60 -1.84
CA LEU A 44 -1.23 10.19 -0.59
C LEU A 44 0.02 11.04 -0.36
N ALA A 45 0.08 11.70 0.79
CA ALA A 45 1.26 12.41 1.24
C ALA A 45 1.79 11.75 2.52
N ILE A 46 3.09 11.46 2.54
CA ILE A 46 3.79 10.99 3.74
C ILE A 46 4.88 12.04 4.04
N PRO A 47 4.52 13.21 4.58
CA PRO A 47 5.50 14.24 4.91
C PRO A 47 6.32 13.81 6.13
N HIS A 48 7.62 14.05 6.09
CA HIS A 48 8.49 13.95 7.25
C HIS A 48 8.94 15.36 7.65
N GLY A 49 8.37 15.88 8.72
CA GLY A 49 8.69 17.23 9.21
C GLY A 49 8.07 17.51 10.58
N GLU A 50 8.39 18.68 11.12
CA GLU A 50 7.83 19.18 12.37
C GLU A 50 6.81 20.29 12.11
N ILE A 51 5.80 20.38 12.97
CA ILE A 51 4.83 21.49 12.96
C ILE A 51 5.28 22.50 14.02
N LEU A 52 5.60 23.73 13.59
CA LEU A 52 5.92 24.84 14.49
C LEU A 52 4.70 25.74 14.69
N CYS A 53 4.00 25.57 15.80
CA CYS A 53 2.89 26.45 16.17
C CYS A 53 3.43 27.78 16.69
N ARG A 54 2.88 28.90 16.22
CA ARG A 54 3.18 30.26 16.69
C ARG A 54 1.89 30.97 17.11
N ALA A 55 1.99 31.84 18.12
CA ALA A 55 0.90 32.70 18.58
C ALA A 55 0.70 33.91 17.69
#